data_AF-A0A2H6ITE8-F1
#
_entry.id   AF-A0A2H6ITE8-F1
#
_cell.length_a   1.000
_cell.length_b   1.000
_cell.length_c   1.000
_cell.angle_alpha   90.00
_cell.angle_beta   90.00
_cell.angle_gamma   90.00
#
_symmetry.space_group_name_H-M   'P 1'
#
loop_
_entity.id
_entity.type
_entity.pdbx_description
1 polymer ?
#
loop_
_entity_poly.entity_id
_entity_poly.type
_entity_poly.pdbx_seq_one_letter_code
_entity_poly.pdbx_strand_id
1 'polypeptide(L)'
;MNKNQIAKKYSRAMINSVEVNKLPVMIEELKAFAELIDENRKLKLLFAGLIFSKAEKGKAFDALTPALKFNSNTTKYLRIIIVQGHLSAIKEIVTATINAYNENQKKATAVVVSSVTLDSRNTNRLKAALKKMTDREITIENETDTSLLGGFIVRVGSTIFDSSVKGQLRLLKAELLR
;
A
#
# COMPACT_ATOMS: atom_id res chain seq x y z
N MET A 1 -2.35 6.63 -21.39
CA MET A 1 -2.79 6.57 -19.96
C MET A 1 -1.60 6.90 -19.08
N ASN A 2 -1.81 7.68 -18.03
CA ASN A 2 -0.77 7.95 -17.04
C ASN A 2 -0.49 6.68 -16.22
N LYS A 3 0.76 6.45 -15.77
CA LYS A 3 1.16 5.21 -15.08
C LYS A 3 0.32 4.94 -13.83
N ASN A 4 -0.05 5.99 -13.10
CA ASN A 4 -0.94 5.90 -11.94
C ASN A 4 -2.37 5.46 -12.26
N GLN A 5 -2.91 5.81 -13.43
CA GLN A 5 -4.27 5.38 -13.84
C GLN A 5 -4.28 3.90 -14.23
N ILE A 6 -3.22 3.46 -14.91
CA ILE A 6 -2.97 2.04 -15.21
C ILE A 6 -2.89 1.28 -13.90
N ALA A 7 -2.02 1.72 -12.98
CA ALA A 7 -1.85 1.11 -11.67
C ALA A 7 -3.17 0.93 -10.91
N LYS A 8 -4.01 1.98 -10.81
CA LYS A 8 -5.33 1.91 -10.15
C LYS A 8 -6.32 0.95 -10.83
N LYS A 9 -6.33 0.89 -12.17
CA LYS A 9 -7.24 -0.01 -12.91
C LYS A 9 -6.86 -1.47 -12.68
N TYR A 10 -5.56 -1.76 -12.79
CA TYR A 10 -5.02 -3.10 -12.61
C TYR A 10 -5.15 -3.54 -11.15
N SER A 11 -4.79 -2.71 -10.17
CA SER A 11 -4.93 -3.07 -8.74
C SER A 11 -6.35 -3.42 -8.35
N ARG A 12 -7.34 -2.66 -8.83
CA ARG A 12 -8.77 -2.98 -8.64
C ARG A 12 -9.18 -4.29 -9.30
N ALA A 13 -8.73 -4.54 -10.53
CA ALA A 13 -9.03 -5.79 -11.23
C ALA A 13 -8.44 -7.01 -10.48
N MET A 14 -7.25 -6.87 -9.91
CA MET A 14 -6.60 -7.93 -9.12
C MET A 14 -7.38 -8.21 -7.83
N ILE A 15 -7.74 -7.16 -7.10
CA ILE A 15 -8.51 -7.27 -5.86
C ILE A 15 -9.89 -7.89 -6.09
N ASN A 16 -10.55 -7.56 -7.20
CA ASN A 16 -11.88 -8.09 -7.50
C ASN A 16 -11.85 -9.53 -8.03
N SER A 17 -10.71 -10.01 -8.53
CA SER A 17 -10.59 -11.34 -9.15
C SER A 17 -9.95 -12.39 -8.24
N VAL A 18 -9.30 -11.98 -7.15
CA VAL A 18 -8.55 -12.88 -6.26
C VAL A 18 -9.09 -12.80 -4.84
N GLU A 19 -9.29 -13.95 -4.22
CA GLU A 19 -9.68 -14.06 -2.81
C GLU A 19 -8.65 -13.39 -1.89
N VAL A 20 -9.12 -12.72 -0.83
CA VAL A 20 -8.30 -11.95 0.14
C VAL A 20 -7.14 -12.77 0.73
N ASN A 21 -7.33 -14.08 0.90
CA ASN A 21 -6.30 -14.98 1.44
C ASN A 21 -5.13 -15.26 0.49
N LYS A 22 -5.29 -15.06 -0.82
CA LYS A 22 -4.25 -15.34 -1.84
C LYS A 22 -3.55 -14.07 -2.33
N LEU A 23 -4.08 -12.89 -1.99
CA LEU A 23 -3.51 -11.59 -2.33
C LEU A 23 -2.07 -11.38 -1.82
N PRO A 24 -1.69 -11.75 -0.58
CA PRO A 24 -0.32 -11.58 -0.09
C PRO A 24 0.72 -12.30 -0.95
N VAL A 25 0.46 -13.58 -1.24
CA VAL A 25 1.35 -14.43 -2.05
C VAL A 25 1.52 -13.83 -3.44
N MET A 26 0.42 -13.38 -4.05
CA MET A 26 0.47 -12.76 -5.37
C MET A 26 1.22 -11.41 -5.36
N ILE A 27 1.12 -10.62 -4.29
CA ILE A 27 1.88 -9.37 -4.14
C ILE A 27 3.38 -9.66 -4.05
N GLU A 28 3.80 -10.67 -3.29
CA GLU A 28 5.21 -11.07 -3.19
C GLU A 28 5.75 -11.57 -4.53
N GLU A 29 5.01 -12.41 -5.24
CA GLU A 29 5.40 -12.89 -6.57
C GLU A 29 5.52 -11.73 -7.58
N LEU A 30 4.59 -10.76 -7.54
CA LEU A 30 4.67 -9.55 -8.39
C LEU A 30 5.89 -8.68 -8.04
N LYS A 31 6.23 -8.58 -6.75
CA LYS A 31 7.41 -7.85 -6.28
C LYS A 31 8.70 -8.53 -6.76
N ALA A 32 8.80 -9.84 -6.60
CA ALA A 32 9.95 -10.62 -7.09
C ALA A 32 10.12 -10.48 -8.61
N PHE A 33 9.02 -10.48 -9.35
CA PHE A 33 9.08 -10.25 -10.80
C PHE A 33 9.50 -8.81 -11.16
N ALA A 34 9.03 -7.81 -10.41
CA ALA A 34 9.44 -6.42 -10.62
C ALA A 34 10.94 -6.21 -10.32
N GLU A 35 11.49 -6.89 -9.31
CA GLU A 35 12.92 -6.91 -8.99
C GLU A 35 13.74 -7.57 -10.10
N LEU A 36 13.31 -8.75 -10.58
CA LEU A 36 13.97 -9.46 -11.69
C LEU A 36 14.09 -8.62 -12.97
N ILE A 37 13.05 -7.84 -13.29
CA ILE A 37 13.08 -6.95 -14.46
C ILE A 37 14.06 -5.79 -14.26
N ASP A 38 14.23 -5.31 -13.03
CA ASP A 38 15.12 -4.19 -12.75
C ASP A 38 16.59 -4.64 -12.73
N GLU A 39 16.86 -5.85 -12.24
CA GLU A 39 18.19 -6.48 -12.31
C GLU A 39 18.62 -6.77 -13.75
N ASN A 40 17.68 -7.19 -14.61
CA ASN A 40 18.01 -7.57 -15.97
C ASN A 40 17.61 -6.51 -17.01
N ARG A 41 18.60 -5.65 -17.34
CA ARG A 41 18.44 -4.58 -18.35
C ARG A 41 17.95 -5.10 -19.71
N LYS A 42 18.29 -6.33 -20.11
CA LYS A 42 17.80 -6.95 -21.35
C LYS A 42 16.28 -7.20 -21.27
N LEU A 43 15.78 -7.77 -20.17
CA LEU A 43 14.34 -7.96 -19.97
C LEU A 43 13.59 -6.63 -19.97
N LYS A 44 14.15 -5.62 -19.28
CA LYS A 44 13.59 -4.27 -19.28
C LYS A 44 13.46 -3.70 -20.69
N LEU A 45 14.48 -3.86 -21.54
CA LEU A 45 14.45 -3.41 -22.93
C LEU A 45 13.51 -4.24 -23.81
N LEU A 46 13.47 -5.57 -23.64
CA LEU A 46 12.56 -6.46 -24.37
C LEU A 46 11.10 -6.07 -24.16
N PHE A 47 10.73 -5.75 -22.93
CA PHE A 47 9.34 -5.44 -22.60
C PHE A 47 8.98 -3.96 -22.73
N ALA A 48 9.92 -3.04 -22.46
CA ALA A 48 9.71 -1.60 -22.67
C ALA A 48 9.76 -1.20 -24.14
N GLY A 49 10.52 -1.92 -24.97
CA GLY A 49 10.62 -1.65 -26.40
C GLY A 49 9.31 -1.95 -27.13
N LEU A 50 8.89 -1.05 -28.01
CA LEU A 50 7.77 -1.28 -28.96
C LEU A 50 8.18 -2.20 -30.13
N ILE A 51 9.43 -2.64 -30.15
CA ILE A 51 10.04 -3.42 -31.23
C ILE A 51 9.43 -4.83 -31.32
N PHE A 52 9.02 -5.40 -30.18
CA PHE A 52 8.44 -6.74 -30.12
C PHE A 52 6.91 -6.68 -30.12
N SER A 53 6.30 -7.55 -30.92
CA SER A 53 4.85 -7.72 -30.97
C SER A 53 4.31 -8.24 -29.62
N LYS A 54 3.02 -7.99 -29.37
CA LYS A 54 2.34 -8.48 -28.17
C LYS A 54 2.47 -10.00 -27.99
N ALA A 55 2.46 -10.75 -29.10
CA ALA A 55 2.59 -12.19 -29.12
C ALA A 55 4.00 -12.67 -28.74
N GLU A 56 5.05 -12.01 -29.22
CA GLU A 56 6.44 -12.33 -28.88
C GLU A 56 6.74 -12.05 -27.41
N LYS A 57 6.23 -10.93 -26.88
CA LYS A 57 6.32 -10.62 -25.45
C LYS A 57 5.61 -11.66 -24.58
N GLY A 58 4.44 -12.13 -25.03
CA GLY A 58 3.73 -13.24 -24.38
C GLY A 58 4.56 -14.52 -24.36
N LYS A 59 5.14 -14.92 -25.50
CA LYS A 59 6.01 -16.11 -25.59
C LYS A 59 7.26 -16.01 -24.71
N ALA A 60 7.89 -14.85 -24.66
CA ALA A 60 9.06 -14.62 -23.80
C ALA A 60 8.70 -14.75 -22.30
N PHE A 61 7.52 -14.29 -21.91
CA PHE A 61 7.01 -14.48 -20.55
C PHE A 61 6.64 -15.94 -20.27
N ASP A 62 5.97 -16.60 -21.22
CA ASP A 62 5.60 -18.02 -21.11
C ASP A 62 6.87 -18.90 -20.95
N ALA A 63 8.02 -18.50 -21.53
CA ALA A 63 9.32 -19.16 -21.34
C ALA A 63 9.97 -18.91 -19.96
N LEU A 64 9.66 -17.79 -19.30
CA LEU A 64 10.15 -17.47 -17.95
C LEU A 64 9.27 -18.06 -16.85
N THR A 65 8.00 -18.34 -17.17
CA THR A 65 7.00 -18.88 -16.24
C THR A 65 7.45 -20.17 -15.52
N PRO A 66 8.06 -21.18 -16.18
CA PRO A 66 8.50 -22.41 -15.52
C PRO A 66 9.63 -22.18 -14.50
N ALA A 67 10.47 -21.16 -14.71
CA ALA A 67 11.56 -20.84 -13.80
C ALA A 67 11.06 -20.12 -12.53
N LEU A 68 9.93 -19.42 -12.61
CA LEU A 68 9.41 -18.56 -11.56
C LEU A 68 8.48 -19.30 -10.57
N LYS A 69 7.90 -20.44 -10.97
CA LYS A 69 6.96 -21.24 -10.16
C LYS A 69 5.80 -20.43 -9.53
N PHE A 70 5.38 -19.35 -10.19
CA PHE A 70 4.30 -18.50 -9.69
C PHE A 70 2.93 -19.18 -9.76
N ASN A 71 2.02 -18.73 -8.91
CA ASN A 71 0.63 -19.19 -8.92
C ASN A 71 -0.04 -18.93 -10.30
N SER A 72 -0.95 -19.82 -10.71
CA SER A 72 -1.69 -19.74 -11.97
C SER A 72 -2.39 -18.38 -12.16
N ASN A 73 -2.92 -17.81 -11.08
CA ASN A 73 -3.58 -16.50 -11.12
C ASN A 73 -2.59 -15.36 -11.38
N THR A 74 -1.43 -15.40 -10.73
CA THR A 74 -0.34 -14.42 -10.90
C THR A 74 0.19 -14.43 -12.32
N THR A 75 0.44 -15.62 -12.87
CA THR A 75 0.92 -15.81 -14.24
C THR A 75 -0.06 -15.24 -15.26
N LYS A 76 -1.36 -15.55 -15.12
CA LYS A 76 -2.41 -14.99 -16.01
C LYS A 76 -2.44 -13.47 -15.95
N TYR A 77 -2.31 -12.91 -14.76
CA TYR A 77 -2.36 -11.47 -14.54
C TYR A 77 -1.14 -10.75 -15.12
N LEU A 78 0.06 -11.27 -14.88
CA LEU A 78 1.30 -10.77 -15.49
C LEU A 78 1.25 -10.84 -17.01
N ARG A 79 0.73 -11.94 -17.57
CA ARG A 79 0.55 -12.10 -19.02
C ARG A 79 -0.32 -10.99 -19.60
N ILE A 80 -1.42 -10.62 -18.94
CA ILE A 80 -2.29 -9.52 -19.38
C ILE A 80 -1.51 -8.19 -19.37
N ILE A 81 -0.77 -7.89 -18.29
CA ILE A 81 0.02 -6.65 -18.19
C ILE A 81 1.07 -6.55 -19.30
N ILE A 82 1.74 -7.67 -19.60
CA ILE A 82 2.79 -7.77 -20.62
C ILE A 82 2.21 -7.62 -22.03
N VAL A 83 1.13 -8.34 -22.34
CA VAL A 83 0.44 -8.29 -23.65
C VAL A 83 -0.14 -6.90 -23.90
N GLN A 84 -0.62 -6.22 -22.87
CA GLN A 84 -1.10 -4.84 -22.96
C GLN A 84 0.02 -3.79 -23.00
N GLY A 85 1.28 -4.21 -22.85
CA GLY A 85 2.45 -3.31 -22.92
C GLY A 85 2.62 -2.39 -21.70
N HIS A 86 1.99 -2.74 -20.57
CA HIS A 86 2.03 -1.93 -19.35
C HIS A 86 3.11 -2.35 -18.36
N LEU A 87 4.09 -3.15 -18.79
CA LEU A 87 5.16 -3.58 -17.90
C LEU A 87 6.01 -2.43 -17.35
N SER A 88 6.13 -1.32 -18.10
CA SER A 88 6.79 -0.11 -17.62
C SER A 88 6.11 0.54 -16.41
N ALA A 89 4.87 0.14 -16.11
CA ALA A 89 4.08 0.57 -14.96
C ALA A 89 4.00 -0.50 -13.86
N ILE A 90 4.77 -1.61 -13.95
CA ILE A 90 4.61 -2.74 -13.01
C ILE A 90 4.94 -2.36 -11.57
N LYS A 91 5.93 -1.48 -11.36
CA LYS A 91 6.28 -0.97 -10.03
C LYS A 91 5.11 -0.18 -9.44
N GLU A 92 4.52 0.72 -10.23
CA GLU A 92 3.35 1.49 -9.81
C GLU A 92 2.14 0.58 -9.56
N ILE A 93 1.94 -0.48 -10.37
CA ILE A 93 0.89 -1.48 -10.15
C ILE A 93 1.10 -2.20 -8.81
N VAL A 94 2.32 -2.67 -8.51
CA VAL A 94 2.65 -3.34 -7.23
C VAL A 94 2.34 -2.42 -6.05
N THR A 95 2.81 -1.17 -6.09
CA THR A 95 2.53 -0.20 -5.02
C THR A 95 1.02 0.07 -4.87
N ALA A 96 0.30 0.24 -5.98
CA ALA A 96 -1.14 0.47 -5.95
C ALA A 96 -1.92 -0.75 -5.42
N THR A 97 -1.47 -1.96 -5.72
CA THR A 97 -2.06 -3.20 -5.20
C THR A 97 -1.81 -3.35 -3.70
N ILE A 98 -0.60 -3.04 -3.22
CA ILE A 98 -0.29 -3.05 -1.78
C ILE A 98 -1.19 -2.05 -1.04
N ASN A 99 -1.29 -0.83 -1.55
CA ASN A 99 -2.13 0.21 -0.96
C ASN A 99 -3.60 -0.22 -0.92
N ALA A 100 -4.11 -0.73 -2.03
CA ALA A 100 -5.50 -1.17 -2.11
C ALA A 100 -5.76 -2.46 -1.28
N TYR A 101 -4.77 -3.33 -1.11
CA TYR A 101 -4.85 -4.48 -0.21
C TYR A 101 -4.90 -4.04 1.27
N ASN A 102 -4.09 -3.04 1.65
CA ASN A 102 -4.12 -2.46 2.99
C ASN A 102 -5.47 -1.76 3.26
N GLU A 103 -6.01 -1.04 2.27
CA GLU A 103 -7.37 -0.47 2.35
C GLU A 103 -8.44 -1.55 2.53
N ASN A 104 -8.36 -2.67 1.79
CA ASN A 104 -9.33 -3.76 1.88
C ASN A 104 -9.23 -4.58 3.17
N GLN A 105 -8.00 -4.80 3.67
CA GLN A 105 -7.79 -5.36 5.00
C GLN A 105 -8.25 -4.41 6.11
N LYS A 106 -8.79 -3.23 5.77
CA LYS A 106 -9.17 -2.21 6.74
C LYS A 106 -7.99 -1.89 7.65
N LYS A 107 -6.75 -2.05 7.17
CA LYS A 107 -5.54 -1.78 7.95
C LYS A 107 -5.23 -0.31 7.88
N ALA A 108 -5.62 0.43 8.91
CA ALA A 108 -5.36 1.85 8.99
C ALA A 108 -4.13 2.08 9.88
N THR A 109 -3.10 2.71 9.34
CA THR A 109 -1.96 3.16 10.15
C THR A 109 -2.41 4.37 10.95
N ALA A 110 -2.33 4.26 12.28
CA ALA A 110 -2.56 5.35 13.21
C ALA A 110 -1.21 5.84 13.74
N VAL A 111 -0.79 7.04 13.32
CA VAL A 111 0.39 7.68 13.93
C VAL A 111 -0.07 8.36 15.21
N VAL A 112 0.47 7.92 16.34
CA VAL A 112 0.16 8.47 17.66
C VAL A 112 1.34 9.29 18.11
N VAL A 113 1.19 10.62 18.08
CA VAL A 113 2.18 11.55 18.61
C VAL A 113 1.85 11.81 20.07
N SER A 114 2.78 11.48 20.96
CA SER A 114 2.60 11.60 22.41
C SER A 114 3.83 12.24 23.07
N SER A 115 3.62 12.91 24.20
CA SER A 115 4.71 13.55 24.96
C SER A 115 5.57 12.56 25.73
N VAL A 116 5.10 11.32 25.89
CA VAL A 116 5.74 10.24 26.62
C VAL A 116 5.54 8.93 25.88
N THR A 117 6.55 8.06 25.90
CA THR A 117 6.48 6.73 25.29
C THR A 117 5.31 5.94 25.87
N LEU A 118 4.37 5.56 25.02
CA LEU A 118 3.19 4.81 25.43
C LEU A 118 3.58 3.40 25.88
N ASP A 119 3.23 3.04 27.11
CA ASP A 119 3.34 1.65 27.58
C ASP A 119 2.45 0.72 26.74
N SER A 120 2.87 -0.53 26.60
CA SER A 120 2.20 -1.62 25.88
C SER A 120 0.71 -1.77 26.27
N ARG A 121 0.39 -1.57 27.56
CA ARG A 121 -0.98 -1.61 28.09
C ARG A 121 -1.85 -0.48 27.52
N ASN A 122 -1.30 0.73 27.42
CA ASN A 122 -2.00 1.90 26.90
C ASN A 122 -2.14 1.83 25.38
N THR A 123 -1.09 1.36 24.69
CA THR A 123 -1.10 1.12 23.24
C THR A 123 -2.19 0.11 22.84
N ASN A 124 -2.34 -0.99 23.59
CA ASN A 124 -3.39 -1.98 23.35
C ASN A 124 -4.81 -1.44 23.63
N ARG A 125 -4.99 -0.64 24.69
CA ARG A 125 -6.27 0.04 24.94
C ARG A 125 -6.64 1.01 23.82
N LEU A 126 -5.67 1.81 23.36
CA LEU A 126 -5.86 2.75 22.26
C LEU A 126 -6.20 2.01 20.96
N LYS A 127 -5.49 0.91 20.66
CA LYS A 127 -5.77 0.05 19.52
C LYS A 127 -7.19 -0.52 19.56
N ALA A 128 -7.65 -0.98 20.72
CA ALA A 128 -9.00 -1.50 20.89
C ALA A 128 -10.08 -0.40 20.72
N ALA A 129 -9.85 0.78 21.29
CA ALA A 129 -10.75 1.93 21.16
C ALA A 129 -10.84 2.42 19.71
N LEU A 130 -9.68 2.60 19.05
CA LEU A 130 -9.63 3.03 17.66
C LEU A 130 -10.23 1.98 16.73
N LYS A 131 -10.02 0.67 16.98
CA LYS A 131 -10.66 -0.42 16.24
C LYS A 131 -12.18 -0.36 16.35
N LYS A 132 -12.73 -0.09 17.54
CA LYS A 132 -14.18 0.11 17.74
C LYS A 132 -14.72 1.33 16.99
N MET A 133 -13.98 2.44 16.98
CA MET A 133 -14.45 3.70 16.38
C MET A 133 -14.35 3.71 14.86
N THR A 134 -13.34 3.05 14.29
CA THR A 134 -13.07 3.08 12.85
C THR A 134 -13.46 1.79 12.12
N ASP A 135 -13.88 0.76 12.86
CA ASP A 135 -14.16 -0.60 12.36
C ASP A 135 -13.00 -1.18 11.52
N ARG A 136 -11.78 -0.71 11.81
CA ARG A 136 -10.55 -0.95 11.06
C ARG A 136 -9.48 -1.55 11.96
N GLU A 137 -8.69 -2.46 11.43
CA GLU A 137 -7.57 -3.04 12.17
C GLU A 137 -6.42 -2.03 12.17
N ILE A 138 -6.04 -1.51 13.32
CA ILE A 138 -5.10 -0.37 13.37
C ILE A 138 -3.70 -0.81 13.75
N THR A 139 -2.73 -0.44 12.92
CA THR A 139 -1.30 -0.50 13.25
C THR A 139 -0.92 0.84 13.85
N ILE A 140 -0.42 0.84 15.09
CA ILE A 140 -0.02 2.06 15.79
C ILE A 140 1.48 2.29 15.56
N GLU A 141 1.83 3.42 14.97
CA GLU A 141 3.19 3.94 14.96
C GLU A 141 3.28 5.02 16.05
N ASN A 142 4.10 4.77 17.08
CA ASN A 142 4.28 5.71 18.18
C ASN A 142 5.42 6.69 17.85
N GLU A 143 5.09 7.97 17.75
CA GLU A 143 6.06 9.06 17.67
C GLU A 143 6.08 9.83 19.00
N THR A 144 7.27 10.17 19.48
CA THR A 144 7.44 10.93 20.72
C THR A 144 7.79 12.38 20.38
N ASP A 145 6.94 13.32 20.78
CA ASP A 145 7.18 14.76 20.59
C ASP A 145 7.05 15.47 21.93
N THR A 146 8.20 15.89 22.49
CA THR A 146 8.29 16.61 23.77
C THR A 146 7.74 18.03 23.71
N SER A 147 7.41 18.56 22.52
CA SER A 147 6.74 19.86 22.35
C SER A 147 5.24 19.80 22.68
N LEU A 148 4.67 18.60 22.80
CA LEU A 148 3.37 18.37 23.38
C LEU A 148 3.47 18.51 24.91
N LEU A 149 2.88 19.57 25.46
CA LEU A 149 2.79 19.81 26.91
C LEU A 149 1.95 18.75 27.64
N GLY A 150 1.17 17.96 26.90
CA GLY A 150 0.33 16.87 27.40
C GLY A 150 -0.74 16.46 26.38
N GLY A 151 -1.17 15.20 26.43
CA GLY A 151 -2.16 14.61 25.51
C GLY A 151 -1.53 13.86 24.33
N PHE A 152 -2.37 13.38 23.41
CA PHE A 152 -1.94 12.64 22.22
C PHE A 152 -2.68 13.12 20.97
N ILE A 153 -2.00 13.04 19.83
CA ILE A 153 -2.57 13.28 18.51
C ILE A 153 -2.56 11.96 17.76
N VAL A 154 -3.73 11.46 17.36
CA VAL A 154 -3.84 10.26 16.51
C VAL A 154 -4.17 10.68 15.09
N ARG A 155 -3.31 10.35 14.14
CA ARG A 155 -3.57 10.51 12.70
C ARG A 155 -3.90 9.16 12.10
N VAL A 156 -5.15 8.96 11.69
CA VAL A 156 -5.62 7.75 11.01
C VAL A 156 -5.93 8.09 9.56
N GLY A 157 -4.98 7.85 8.65
CA GLY A 157 -5.12 8.24 7.24
C GLY A 157 -5.31 9.76 7.08
N SER A 158 -6.53 10.19 6.69
CA SER A 158 -6.92 11.60 6.54
C SER A 158 -7.58 12.21 7.77
N THR A 159 -7.90 11.41 8.80
CA THR A 159 -8.60 11.88 10.00
C THR A 159 -7.60 12.13 11.12
N ILE A 160 -7.61 13.35 11.67
CA ILE A 160 -6.76 13.73 12.79
C ILE A 160 -7.64 13.86 14.03
N PHE A 161 -7.34 13.06 15.06
CA PHE A 161 -7.89 13.18 16.39
C PHE A 161 -6.86 13.86 17.28
N ASP A 162 -7.06 15.14 17.55
CA ASP A 162 -6.19 15.94 18.40
C ASP A 162 -6.80 16.05 19.80
N SER A 163 -6.19 15.38 20.79
CA SER A 163 -6.52 15.53 22.21
C SER A 163 -5.36 16.18 22.97
N SER A 164 -4.55 16.99 22.30
CA SER A 164 -3.43 17.69 22.93
C SER A 164 -3.90 18.91 23.73
N VAL A 165 -3.26 19.12 24.88
CA VAL A 165 -3.48 20.30 25.73
C VAL A 165 -3.16 21.59 24.98
N LYS A 166 -2.13 21.55 24.10
CA LYS A 166 -1.77 22.66 23.20
C LYS A 166 -2.91 23.00 22.23
N GLY A 167 -3.60 21.99 21.70
CA GLY A 167 -4.77 22.16 20.84
C GLY A 167 -5.93 22.82 21.58
N GLN A 168 -6.25 22.35 22.79
CA GLN A 168 -7.33 22.92 23.62
C GLN A 168 -7.06 24.38 24.01
N LEU A 169 -5.83 24.71 24.43
CA LEU A 169 -5.43 26.09 24.73
C LEU A 169 -5.53 27.00 23.51
N ARG A 170 -5.18 26.49 22.32
CA ARG A 170 -5.32 27.25 21.06
C ARG A 170 -6.79 27.53 20.72
N LEU A 171 -7.67 26.56 20.92
CA LEU A 171 -9.12 26.74 20.72
C LEU A 171 -9.66 27.79 21.69
N LEU A 172 -9.32 27.69 22.97
CA LEU A 172 -9.73 28.66 23.98
C LEU A 172 -9.23 30.08 23.66
N LYS A 173 -7.96 30.21 23.22
CA LYS A 173 -7.40 31.50 22.80
C LYS A 173 -8.16 32.07 21.59
N ALA A 174 -8.57 31.24 20.64
CA ALA A 174 -9.35 31.68 19.49
C ALA A 174 -10.78 32.11 19.87
N GLU A 175 -11.40 31.43 20.85
CA GLU A 175 -12.71 31.78 21.40
C GLU A 175 -12.67 33.13 22.14
N LEU A 176 -11.61 33.38 22.92
CA LEU A 176 -11.43 34.60 23.71
C LEU A 176 -10.98 35.83 22.88
N LEU A 177 -10.47 35.61 21.66
CA LEU A 177 -10.06 36.67 20.73
C LEU A 177 -11.16 37.02 19.71
N ARG A 178 -12.33 36.41 19.85
CA ARG A 178 -13.49 36.63 18.99
C ARG A 178 -14.47 37.60 19.66
#